data_AF-A0A913ZH33-F1
#
_entry.id   AF-A0A913ZH33-F1
#
_cell.length_a   1.000
_cell.length_b   1.000
_cell.length_c   1.000
_cell.angle_alpha   90.00
_cell.angle_beta   90.00
_cell.angle_gamma   90.00
#
_symmetry.space_group_name_H-M   'P 1'
#
loop_
_entity.id
_entity.type
_entity.pdbx_description
1 polymer ?
#
loop_
_entity_poly.entity_id
_entity_poly.type
_entity_poly.pdbx_seq_one_letter_code
_entity_poly.pdbx_strand_id
1 'polypeptide(L)'
;MVYHSTIQTVLLVIGGCLVLASAQPSSVNFTVSHDADTDFFTVREGQVLPLNITITGGVDLGIISVVGTDDSIYEIVNATELNITGSGDLPVMMTVHVRGKALGISELELRVKRDGMAKEMVGEYTIKVIRVPTILDFLFTYLLLVWLCLSYVTTGAKMQPKVIWSKMKPPWGILIGMLGQFILMPLWAFALTKIFSLDNETALGLIFVGTCPGGWLSNIFSLLLDCDFVLSLTMTFCSTVMAMGMMPLNLFIYATPLVADNSELKTPFVELAIQLAVLVIPIGVGMGLCYKFEKFKKICEKLLKPLAGILILLALGLGIPSQLYIFTSPWQVWVVSALLPIGGVLLGGIIAKIICLPKKSVITVALETGAQNALLAKTMLDLFYPRPESDLVGRVPLMTSLISLVEGIVVTLAYVLIRYVCCRKDEDQQDLVEKDANESDKAEEVEKGGKQEDQKTEEESQTNFTDDSPTDQAHVNPVFDDTEENEQTWA
;
A
#
# COMPACT_ATOMS: atom_id res chain seq x y z
N MET A 1 -27.28 17.05 34.02
CA MET A 1 -27.20 17.63 32.66
C MET A 1 -26.95 19.15 32.64
N VAL A 2 -26.56 19.80 33.76
CA VAL A 2 -26.17 21.22 33.78
C VAL A 2 -24.76 21.44 34.36
N TYR A 3 -24.17 20.44 35.03
CA TYR A 3 -22.82 20.54 35.61
C TYR A 3 -21.66 20.18 34.67
N HIS A 4 -21.94 19.53 33.52
CA HIS A 4 -20.88 19.14 32.57
C HIS A 4 -20.52 20.26 31.59
N SER A 5 -21.40 21.25 31.42
CA SER A 5 -21.18 22.41 30.55
C SER A 5 -20.21 23.41 31.19
N THR A 6 -20.24 23.59 32.51
CA THR A 6 -19.37 24.55 33.21
C THR A 6 -17.90 24.11 33.22
N ILE A 7 -17.62 22.80 33.26
CA ILE A 7 -16.24 22.28 33.18
C ILE A 7 -15.68 22.41 31.76
N GLN A 8 -16.51 22.22 30.72
CA GLN A 8 -16.12 22.47 29.33
C GLN A 8 -15.89 23.97 29.04
N THR A 9 -16.69 24.85 29.64
CA THR A 9 -16.48 26.31 29.50
C THR A 9 -15.28 26.80 30.32
N VAL A 10 -15.00 26.23 31.50
CA VAL A 10 -13.81 26.57 32.29
C VAL A 10 -12.52 26.00 31.66
N LEU A 11 -12.56 24.83 31.00
CA LEU A 11 -11.44 24.33 30.20
C LEU A 11 -11.25 25.09 28.87
N LEU A 12 -12.29 25.67 28.28
CA LEU A 12 -12.18 26.58 27.15
C LEU A 12 -11.62 27.96 27.54
N VAL A 13 -11.90 28.43 28.76
CA VAL A 13 -11.34 29.69 29.27
C VAL A 13 -9.89 29.49 29.76
N ILE A 14 -9.55 28.34 30.34
CA ILE A 14 -8.15 28.04 30.71
C ILE A 14 -7.32 27.64 29.47
N GLY A 15 -7.91 26.93 28.49
CA GLY A 15 -7.28 26.63 27.20
C GLY A 15 -7.16 27.85 26.27
N GLY A 16 -8.07 28.81 26.37
CA GLY A 16 -7.98 30.11 25.71
C GLY A 16 -6.95 31.06 26.36
N CYS A 17 -6.66 30.88 27.65
CA CYS A 17 -5.58 31.61 28.34
C CYS A 17 -4.22 30.93 28.26
N LEU A 18 -4.13 29.65 27.85
CA LEU A 18 -2.86 28.92 27.68
C LEU A 18 -2.30 28.97 26.24
N VAL A 19 -2.96 29.70 25.33
CA VAL A 19 -2.45 29.99 23.96
C VAL A 19 -1.72 31.35 23.91
N LEU A 20 -1.68 32.10 25.02
CA LEU A 20 -0.89 33.33 25.15
C LEU A 20 0.52 33.10 25.73
N ALA A 21 1.06 31.88 25.61
CA ALA A 21 2.33 31.53 26.22
C ALA A 21 3.26 30.74 25.28
N SER A 22 3.64 31.35 24.16
CA SER A 22 4.93 31.03 23.50
C SER A 22 5.55 32.21 22.74
N ALA A 23 4.83 33.30 22.49
CA ALA A 23 5.49 34.57 22.22
C ALA A 23 6.14 35.05 23.52
N GLN A 24 7.45 34.78 23.69
CA GLN A 24 8.24 35.67 24.53
C GLN A 24 7.93 37.10 24.07
N PRO A 25 7.72 38.08 24.97
CA PRO A 25 7.52 39.45 24.56
C PRO A 25 8.79 39.92 23.87
N SER A 26 8.86 39.74 22.56
CA SER A 26 9.84 40.39 21.72
C SER A 26 9.64 41.88 21.96
N SER A 27 10.73 42.57 22.30
CA SER A 27 10.70 44.01 22.56
C SER A 27 10.30 44.83 21.32
N VAL A 28 9.93 44.19 20.21
CA VAL A 28 9.70 44.73 18.87
C VAL A 28 8.34 44.28 18.37
N ASN A 29 7.49 45.23 18.00
CA ASN A 29 6.21 44.98 17.35
C ASN A 29 6.40 45.05 15.83
N PHE A 30 6.06 43.98 15.13
CA PHE A 30 6.06 43.90 13.67
C PHE A 30 4.82 43.13 13.19
N THR A 31 4.41 43.39 11.97
CA THR A 31 3.33 42.72 11.26
C THR A 31 3.83 42.38 9.87
N VAL A 32 3.94 41.09 9.54
CA VAL A 32 4.17 40.65 8.16
C VAL A 32 2.82 40.45 7.51
N SER A 33 2.59 41.15 6.42
CA SER A 33 1.35 41.10 5.67
C SER A 33 1.62 40.63 4.25
N HIS A 34 0.86 39.63 3.83
CA HIS A 34 0.69 39.25 2.43
C HIS A 34 -0.67 38.54 2.31
N ASP A 35 -1.69 39.31 1.89
CA ASP A 35 -3.09 38.89 1.64
C ASP A 35 -3.74 38.05 2.76
N ALA A 36 -4.66 38.69 3.51
CA ALA A 36 -5.30 38.23 4.76
C ALA A 36 -4.33 37.94 5.94
N ASP A 37 -4.70 38.35 7.15
CA ASP A 37 -3.95 38.04 8.38
C ASP A 37 -4.04 36.53 8.67
N THR A 38 -3.11 35.76 8.10
CA THR A 38 -2.92 34.34 8.42
C THR A 38 -1.55 34.11 9.04
N ASP A 39 -1.46 33.19 10.00
CA ASP A 39 -0.21 32.86 10.71
C ASP A 39 0.85 32.17 9.82
N PHE A 40 0.52 31.88 8.55
CA PHE A 40 1.40 31.25 7.58
C PHE A 40 1.24 31.84 6.17
N PHE A 41 2.28 31.69 5.34
CA PHE A 41 2.29 32.11 3.93
C PHE A 41 2.43 30.92 2.99
N THR A 42 1.59 30.86 1.96
CA THR A 42 1.63 29.77 0.97
C THR A 42 2.27 30.24 -0.33
N VAL A 43 3.33 29.54 -0.76
CA VAL A 43 4.08 29.84 -1.99
C VAL A 43 4.01 28.63 -2.91
N ARG A 44 3.78 28.81 -4.22
CA ARG A 44 3.89 27.69 -5.17
C ARG A 44 5.35 27.45 -5.56
N GLU A 45 5.68 26.20 -5.86
CA GLU A 45 6.98 25.85 -6.44
C GLU A 45 7.27 26.69 -7.72
N GLY A 46 8.42 27.37 -7.74
CA GLY A 46 8.81 28.29 -8.81
C GLY A 46 8.16 29.68 -8.77
N GLN A 47 7.16 29.91 -7.91
CA GLN A 47 6.54 31.23 -7.72
C GLN A 47 7.41 32.09 -6.80
N VAL A 48 7.48 33.39 -7.11
CA VAL A 48 8.07 34.40 -6.24
C VAL A 48 6.93 35.16 -5.55
N LEU A 49 6.96 35.19 -4.22
CA LEU A 49 6.00 35.85 -3.35
C LEU A 49 6.64 37.08 -2.69
N PRO A 50 6.09 38.30 -2.88
CA PRO A 50 6.58 39.49 -2.21
C PRO A 50 5.93 39.66 -0.83
N LEU A 51 6.66 39.38 0.25
CA LEU A 51 6.20 39.58 1.63
C LEU A 51 6.48 41.01 2.10
N ASN A 52 5.45 41.73 2.55
CA ASN A 52 5.60 43.08 3.11
C ASN A 52 5.65 43.01 4.63
N ILE A 53 6.83 43.26 5.19
CA ILE A 53 7.09 43.26 6.62
C ILE A 53 7.02 44.72 7.10
N THR A 54 6.04 45.02 7.95
CA THR A 54 5.86 46.34 8.54
C THR A 54 6.28 46.30 9.99
N ILE A 55 7.27 47.10 10.37
CA ILE A 55 7.74 47.21 11.77
C ILE A 55 7.04 48.42 12.39
N THR A 56 6.30 48.20 13.48
CA THR A 56 5.40 49.20 14.09
C THR A 56 5.90 49.75 15.42
N GLY A 57 6.86 49.11 16.08
CA GLY A 57 7.46 49.65 17.31
C GLY A 57 8.58 48.81 17.91
N GLY A 58 9.31 49.38 18.88
CA GLY A 58 10.20 48.60 19.77
C GLY A 58 11.64 48.35 19.29
N VAL A 59 12.09 49.00 18.22
CA VAL A 59 13.49 49.00 17.78
C VAL A 59 14.11 50.37 18.04
N ASP A 60 15.03 50.46 19.00
CA ASP A 60 15.71 51.72 19.33
C ASP A 60 16.88 52.04 18.37
N LEU A 61 17.64 51.02 17.92
CA LEU A 61 18.72 51.06 16.89
C LEU A 61 19.15 49.61 16.55
N GLY A 62 19.20 49.24 15.26
CA GLY A 62 19.68 47.89 14.87
C GLY A 62 19.42 47.50 13.41
N ILE A 63 20.08 46.42 12.97
CA ILE A 63 19.91 45.83 11.63
C ILE A 63 18.91 44.67 11.73
N ILE A 64 17.82 44.76 10.99
CA ILE A 64 16.86 43.66 10.81
C ILE A 64 17.32 42.84 9.61
N SER A 65 17.52 41.54 9.83
CA SER A 65 17.81 40.59 8.76
C SER A 65 16.76 39.48 8.76
N VAL A 66 16.25 39.17 7.58
CA VAL A 66 15.37 38.02 7.37
C VAL A 66 16.21 36.83 6.98
N VAL A 67 16.04 35.72 7.69
CA VAL A 67 16.82 34.49 7.51
C VAL A 67 15.85 33.34 7.30
N GLY A 68 16.04 32.57 6.24
CA GLY A 68 15.31 31.32 6.06
C GLY A 68 15.99 30.17 6.79
N THR A 69 15.21 29.29 7.42
CA THR A 69 15.73 28.12 8.14
C THR A 69 16.17 27.00 7.20
N ASP A 70 15.52 26.87 6.03
CA ASP A 70 15.83 25.83 5.05
C ASP A 70 15.81 26.33 3.59
N ASP A 71 17.02 26.52 3.05
CA ASP A 71 17.28 26.96 1.67
C ASP A 71 16.90 25.92 0.59
N SER A 72 16.60 24.68 0.98
CA SER A 72 16.14 23.64 0.07
C SER A 72 14.64 23.77 -0.24
N ILE A 73 13.86 24.31 0.69
CA ILE A 73 12.40 24.47 0.57
C ILE A 73 12.06 25.78 -0.14
N TYR A 74 12.71 26.89 0.24
CA TYR A 74 12.54 28.19 -0.39
C TYR A 74 13.83 28.99 -0.39
N GLU A 75 13.92 30.04 -1.23
CA GLU A 75 15.04 30.98 -1.19
C GLU A 75 14.55 32.42 -1.06
N ILE A 76 15.36 33.24 -0.39
CA ILE A 76 15.15 34.68 -0.32
C ILE A 76 15.92 35.33 -1.47
N VAL A 77 15.20 35.82 -2.48
CA VAL A 77 15.80 36.32 -3.74
C VAL A 77 16.54 37.64 -3.53
N ASN A 78 16.03 38.50 -2.64
CA ASN A 78 16.64 39.78 -2.29
C ASN A 78 16.85 39.82 -0.76
N ALA A 79 18.04 39.44 -0.30
CA ALA A 79 18.43 39.62 1.10
C ALA A 79 18.45 41.12 1.44
N THR A 80 17.38 41.59 2.07
CA THR A 80 17.25 42.99 2.48
C THR A 80 17.54 43.08 3.97
N GLU A 81 18.76 43.49 4.30
CA GLU A 81 19.04 43.99 5.65
C GLU A 81 18.49 45.42 5.74
N LEU A 82 17.60 45.66 6.69
CA LEU A 82 17.05 47.00 6.95
C LEU A 82 17.78 47.59 8.16
N ASN A 83 18.45 48.72 7.97
CA ASN A 83 19.15 49.43 9.04
C ASN A 83 18.24 50.51 9.63
N ILE A 84 17.88 50.39 10.91
CA ILE A 84 17.06 51.38 11.63
C ILE A 84 17.99 52.33 12.39
N THR A 85 18.07 53.58 11.92
CA THR A 85 19.00 54.61 12.43
C THR A 85 18.36 55.57 13.45
N GLY A 86 17.05 55.48 13.71
CA GLY A 86 16.39 56.27 14.75
C GLY A 86 14.90 55.91 14.99
N SER A 87 14.36 56.34 16.13
CA SER A 87 12.99 56.05 16.59
C SER A 87 11.88 56.84 15.86
N GLY A 88 12.24 57.72 14.92
CA GLY A 88 11.30 58.58 14.17
C GLY A 88 10.75 57.98 12.87
N ASP A 89 11.25 56.83 12.41
CA ASP A 89 10.93 56.28 11.09
C ASP A 89 9.81 55.20 11.10
N LEU A 90 9.13 54.99 12.23
CA LEU A 90 8.06 53.99 12.34
C LEU A 90 6.72 54.52 11.79
N PRO A 91 5.95 53.73 11.01
CA PRO A 91 6.23 52.35 10.61
C PRO A 91 7.18 52.25 9.40
N VAL A 92 8.17 51.34 9.48
CA VAL A 92 9.04 51.03 8.33
C VAL A 92 8.52 49.79 7.63
N MET A 93 8.43 49.86 6.30
CA MET A 93 8.08 48.70 5.47
C MET A 93 9.30 48.18 4.72
N MET A 94 9.50 46.86 4.74
CA MET A 94 10.45 46.17 3.88
C MET A 94 9.74 45.08 3.09
N THR A 95 10.11 44.92 1.82
CA THR A 95 9.55 43.88 0.95
C THR A 95 10.59 42.81 0.69
N VAL A 96 10.31 41.59 1.15
CA VAL A 96 11.17 40.42 0.95
C VAL A 96 10.56 39.53 -0.10
N HIS A 97 11.36 39.13 -1.09
CA HIS A 97 10.90 38.23 -2.14
C HIS A 97 11.30 36.80 -1.80
N VAL A 98 10.31 35.95 -1.54
CA VAL A 98 10.50 34.52 -1.25
C VAL A 98 10.14 33.71 -2.50
N ARG A 99 11.05 32.86 -2.97
CA ARG A 99 10.79 31.93 -4.06
C ARG A 99 10.68 30.50 -3.52
N GLY A 100 9.56 29.83 -3.81
CA GLY A 100 9.41 28.41 -3.48
C GLY A 100 10.30 27.53 -4.36
N LYS A 101 11.11 26.66 -3.75
CA LYS A 101 12.02 25.73 -4.46
C LYS A 101 11.49 24.30 -4.48
N ALA A 102 11.02 23.80 -3.35
CA ALA A 102 10.58 22.41 -3.21
C ALA A 102 9.44 22.30 -2.18
N LEU A 103 8.63 21.25 -2.32
CA LEU A 103 7.55 20.92 -1.37
C LEU A 103 8.11 20.77 0.05
N GLY A 104 7.62 21.60 0.97
CA GLY A 104 8.00 21.57 2.37
C GLY A 104 7.34 22.68 3.18
N ILE A 105 7.50 22.58 4.50
CA ILE A 105 7.12 23.60 5.47
C ILE A 105 8.42 24.05 6.14
N SER A 106 8.64 25.35 6.21
CA SER A 106 9.87 25.92 6.76
C SER A 106 9.57 27.28 7.36
N GLU A 107 10.42 27.73 8.29
CA GLU A 107 10.21 28.94 9.06
C GLU A 107 11.04 30.09 8.49
N LEU A 108 10.46 31.29 8.52
CA LEU A 108 11.11 32.54 8.18
C LEU A 108 11.37 33.29 9.47
N GLU A 109 12.63 33.37 9.85
CA GLU A 109 13.04 34.05 11.07
C GLU A 109 13.38 35.52 10.81
N LEU A 110 12.80 36.39 11.64
CA LEU A 110 13.17 37.78 11.77
C LEU A 110 14.21 37.92 12.87
N ARG A 111 15.44 38.29 12.49
CA ARG A 111 16.53 38.49 13.44
C ARG A 111 16.94 39.96 13.51
N VAL A 112 17.13 40.47 14.73
CA VAL A 112 17.61 41.83 14.98
C VAL A 112 19.03 41.77 15.51
N LYS A 113 19.93 42.57 14.92
CA LYS A 113 21.27 42.80 15.44
C LYS A 113 21.35 44.21 16.03
N ARG A 114 21.45 44.31 17.36
CA ARG A 114 21.78 45.57 18.06
C ARG A 114 23.30 45.77 18.08
N ASP A 115 23.76 47.01 18.12
CA ASP A 115 25.20 47.31 18.07
C ASP A 115 25.94 46.63 19.23
N GLY A 116 27.01 45.89 18.91
CA GLY A 116 27.77 45.08 19.86
C GLY A 116 27.10 43.80 20.40
N MET A 117 25.87 43.46 19.99
CA MET A 117 25.15 42.24 20.44
C MET A 117 25.02 41.17 19.35
N ALA A 118 24.76 39.93 19.76
CA ALA A 118 24.44 38.83 18.86
C ALA A 118 23.08 39.05 18.16
N LYS A 119 22.87 38.38 17.02
CA LYS A 119 21.56 38.38 16.34
C LYS A 119 20.54 37.67 17.23
N GLU A 120 19.51 38.40 17.66
CA GLU A 120 18.40 37.87 18.46
C GLU A 120 17.23 37.56 17.53
N MET A 121 16.54 36.42 17.75
CA MET A 121 15.31 36.08 17.02
C MET A 121 14.14 36.83 17.67
N VAL A 122 13.39 37.54 16.83
CA VAL A 122 12.37 38.51 17.25
C VAL A 122 10.99 38.12 16.74
N GLY A 123 10.94 37.34 15.67
CA GLY A 123 9.73 36.82 15.06
C GLY A 123 9.99 35.64 14.18
N GLU A 124 8.94 34.86 13.96
CA GLU A 124 8.96 33.66 13.14
C GLU A 124 7.64 33.57 12.37
N TYR A 125 7.72 33.21 11.10
CA TYR A 125 6.56 32.99 10.24
C TYR A 125 6.70 31.70 9.46
N THR A 126 5.64 30.91 9.37
CA THR A 126 5.66 29.65 8.62
C THR A 126 5.45 29.90 7.13
N ILE A 127 6.35 29.36 6.30
CA ILE A 127 6.24 29.35 4.83
C ILE A 127 5.93 27.93 4.36
N LYS A 128 4.78 27.78 3.70
CA LYS A 128 4.28 26.53 3.16
C LYS A 128 4.47 26.53 1.64
N VAL A 129 5.37 25.69 1.14
CA VAL A 129 5.61 25.58 -0.32
C VAL A 129 4.77 24.44 -0.88
N ILE A 130 3.84 24.77 -1.78
CA ILE A 130 2.94 23.80 -2.43
C ILE A 130 3.37 23.50 -3.87
N ARG A 131 3.18 22.24 -4.28
CA ARG A 131 3.40 21.84 -5.69
C ARG A 131 2.38 22.51 -6.60
N VAL A 132 2.80 22.81 -7.83
CA VAL A 132 1.88 23.26 -8.88
C VAL A 132 1.12 22.04 -9.40
N PRO A 133 -0.23 22.00 -9.28
CA PRO A 133 -1.00 20.86 -9.74
C PRO A 133 -0.88 20.74 -11.27
N THR A 134 -0.52 19.56 -11.75
CA THR A 134 -0.41 19.25 -13.18
C THR A 134 -1.71 18.66 -13.70
N ILE A 135 -1.93 18.70 -15.02
CA ILE A 135 -3.08 18.02 -15.63
C ILE A 135 -3.05 16.49 -15.40
N LEU A 136 -1.84 15.93 -15.26
CA LEU A 136 -1.64 14.51 -14.96
C LEU A 136 -2.17 14.15 -13.56
N ASP A 137 -1.99 15.03 -12.57
CA ASP A 137 -2.53 14.82 -11.22
C ASP A 137 -4.05 14.68 -11.23
N PHE A 138 -4.73 15.58 -11.95
CA PHE A 138 -6.18 15.53 -12.10
C PHE A 138 -6.62 14.25 -12.81
N LEU A 139 -6.02 13.94 -13.97
CA LEU A 139 -6.36 12.73 -14.74
C LEU A 139 -6.14 11.46 -13.91
N PHE A 140 -4.99 11.33 -13.25
CA PHE A 140 -4.68 10.19 -12.40
C PHE A 140 -5.70 10.03 -11.28
N THR A 141 -6.00 11.10 -10.54
CA THR A 141 -6.92 11.08 -9.40
C THR A 141 -8.33 10.65 -9.81
N TYR A 142 -8.89 11.25 -10.87
CA TYR A 142 -10.25 10.92 -11.33
C TYR A 142 -10.34 9.50 -11.90
N LEU A 143 -9.36 9.08 -12.72
CA LEU A 143 -9.34 7.73 -13.27
C LEU A 143 -9.19 6.67 -12.17
N LEU A 144 -8.34 6.96 -11.17
CA LEU A 144 -8.13 6.09 -10.03
C LEU A 144 -9.39 5.97 -9.16
N LEU A 145 -10.14 7.06 -8.96
CA LEU A 145 -11.41 7.04 -8.24
C LEU A 145 -12.46 6.18 -8.97
N VAL A 146 -12.58 6.33 -10.29
CA VAL A 146 -13.49 5.49 -11.11
C VAL A 146 -13.07 4.02 -11.03
N TRP A 147 -11.76 3.75 -11.14
CA TRP A 147 -11.20 2.42 -11.02
C TRP A 147 -11.51 1.79 -9.65
N LEU A 148 -11.32 2.54 -8.56
CA LEU A 148 -11.56 2.11 -7.19
C LEU A 148 -13.03 1.69 -7.00
N CYS A 149 -13.97 2.52 -7.48
CA CYS A 149 -15.40 2.21 -7.45
C CYS A 149 -15.73 0.92 -8.21
N LEU A 150 -15.21 0.78 -9.44
CA LEU A 150 -15.38 -0.45 -10.23
C LEU A 150 -14.79 -1.68 -9.52
N SER A 151 -13.63 -1.52 -8.88
CA SER A 151 -12.97 -2.61 -8.17
C SER A 151 -13.77 -3.05 -6.95
N TYR A 152 -14.31 -2.13 -6.16
CA TYR A 152 -15.15 -2.51 -5.02
C TYR A 152 -16.46 -3.17 -5.43
N VAL A 153 -17.09 -2.70 -6.52
CA VAL A 153 -18.30 -3.36 -7.06
C VAL A 153 -17.99 -4.77 -7.57
N THR A 154 -16.90 -4.96 -8.30
CA THR A 154 -16.50 -6.28 -8.83
C THR A 154 -16.05 -7.25 -7.72
N THR A 155 -15.40 -6.76 -6.67
CA THR A 155 -15.08 -7.53 -5.47
C THR A 155 -16.35 -7.94 -4.72
N GLY A 156 -17.29 -7.01 -4.52
CA GLY A 156 -18.60 -7.31 -3.93
C GLY A 156 -19.41 -8.31 -4.74
N ALA A 157 -19.30 -8.28 -6.06
CA ALA A 157 -19.94 -9.22 -6.97
C ALA A 157 -19.47 -10.68 -6.80
N LYS A 158 -18.19 -10.89 -6.46
CA LYS A 158 -17.63 -12.22 -6.16
C LYS A 158 -18.03 -12.74 -4.77
N MET A 159 -18.41 -11.84 -3.86
CA MET A 159 -18.88 -12.16 -2.52
C MET A 159 -20.30 -12.71 -2.53
N GLN A 160 -20.44 -14.04 -2.56
CA GLN A 160 -21.72 -14.67 -2.27
C GLN A 160 -21.87 -14.87 -0.75
N PRO A 161 -23.01 -14.54 -0.13
CA PRO A 161 -23.24 -14.77 1.30
C PRO A 161 -23.00 -16.23 1.72
N LYS A 162 -23.32 -17.19 0.84
CA LYS A 162 -23.07 -18.62 1.06
C LYS A 162 -21.57 -18.97 1.10
N VAL A 163 -20.75 -18.29 0.31
CA VAL A 163 -19.29 -18.49 0.24
C VAL A 163 -18.59 -17.89 1.46
N ILE A 164 -19.05 -16.71 1.91
CA ILE A 164 -18.61 -16.13 3.18
C ILE A 164 -18.93 -17.11 4.32
N TRP A 165 -20.17 -17.59 4.38
CA TRP A 165 -20.62 -18.51 5.42
C TRP A 165 -19.85 -19.84 5.44
N SER A 166 -19.47 -20.38 4.28
CA SER A 166 -18.72 -21.64 4.21
C SER A 166 -17.29 -21.48 4.72
N LYS A 167 -16.64 -20.35 4.47
CA LYS A 167 -15.29 -20.04 4.98
C LYS A 167 -15.27 -19.58 6.44
N MET A 168 -16.42 -19.15 6.98
CA MET A 168 -16.56 -18.87 8.42
C MET A 168 -16.63 -20.13 9.30
N LYS A 169 -16.87 -21.32 8.72
CA LYS A 169 -17.01 -22.57 9.50
C LYS A 169 -15.68 -23.10 10.07
N PRO A 170 -14.52 -22.86 9.43
CA PRO A 170 -13.23 -22.77 10.13
C PRO A 170 -12.76 -21.30 10.18
N PRO A 171 -13.05 -20.54 11.25
CA PRO A 171 -12.82 -19.09 11.28
C PRO A 171 -11.35 -18.70 11.44
N TRP A 172 -10.44 -19.67 11.65
CA TRP A 172 -9.05 -19.41 12.02
C TRP A 172 -8.32 -18.52 11.01
N GLY A 173 -8.47 -18.78 9.71
CA GLY A 173 -7.87 -17.92 8.68
C GLY A 173 -8.35 -16.47 8.84
N ILE A 174 -9.66 -16.26 8.83
CA ILE A 174 -10.27 -14.93 8.91
C ILE A 174 -9.83 -14.22 10.21
N LEU A 175 -9.92 -14.88 11.36
CA LEU A 175 -9.52 -14.32 12.65
C LEU A 175 -8.05 -13.89 12.70
N ILE A 176 -7.14 -14.69 12.13
CA ILE A 176 -5.73 -14.33 12.04
C ILE A 176 -5.54 -13.15 11.10
N GLY A 177 -6.24 -13.11 9.97
CA GLY A 177 -6.22 -11.95 9.07
C GLY A 177 -6.66 -10.67 9.80
N MET A 178 -7.72 -10.75 10.61
CA MET A 178 -8.20 -9.61 11.41
C MET A 178 -7.20 -9.17 12.49
N LEU A 179 -6.61 -10.14 13.20
CA LEU A 179 -5.55 -9.90 14.17
C LEU A 179 -4.33 -9.25 13.50
N GLY A 180 -3.95 -9.76 12.33
CA GLY A 180 -2.88 -9.22 11.50
C GLY A 180 -3.16 -7.76 11.14
N GLN A 181 -4.35 -7.49 10.64
CA GLN A 181 -4.71 -6.19 10.08
C GLN A 181 -4.79 -5.07 11.12
N PHE A 182 -5.41 -5.35 12.27
CA PHE A 182 -5.76 -4.29 13.21
C PHE A 182 -5.03 -4.35 14.55
N ILE A 183 -4.17 -5.35 14.75
CA ILE A 183 -3.31 -5.43 15.94
C ILE A 183 -1.84 -5.50 15.51
N LEU A 184 -1.45 -6.49 14.69
CA LEU A 184 -0.04 -6.67 14.35
C LEU A 184 0.50 -5.56 13.45
N MET A 185 -0.25 -5.17 12.42
CA MET A 185 0.20 -4.16 11.47
C MET A 185 0.30 -2.75 12.05
N PRO A 186 -0.68 -2.26 12.84
CA PRO A 186 -0.54 -0.99 13.55
C PRO A 186 0.63 -1.00 14.53
N LEU A 187 0.81 -2.11 15.26
CA LEU A 187 1.93 -2.27 16.19
C LEU A 187 3.27 -2.28 15.46
N TRP A 188 3.35 -2.96 14.31
CA TRP A 188 4.55 -3.01 13.48
C TRP A 188 4.88 -1.63 12.89
N ALA A 189 3.88 -0.93 12.36
CA ALA A 189 4.03 0.45 11.90
C ALA A 189 4.55 1.35 13.02
N PHE A 190 3.94 1.30 14.20
CA PHE A 190 4.39 2.07 15.36
C PHE A 190 5.80 1.69 15.84
N ALA A 191 6.16 0.40 15.80
CA ALA A 191 7.51 -0.02 16.13
C ALA A 191 8.53 0.58 15.15
N LEU A 192 8.23 0.58 13.84
CA LEU A 192 9.08 1.19 12.82
C LEU A 192 9.24 2.71 13.05
N THR A 193 8.19 3.43 13.48
CA THR A 193 8.33 4.87 13.79
C THR A 193 9.34 5.12 14.90
N LYS A 194 9.37 4.26 15.93
CA LYS A 194 10.31 4.36 17.06
C LYS A 194 11.71 3.87 16.73
N ILE A 195 11.85 2.78 15.96
CA ILE A 195 13.15 2.21 15.59
C ILE A 195 13.95 3.19 14.72
N PHE A 196 13.29 3.85 13.77
CA PHE A 196 13.93 4.76 12.82
C PHE A 196 13.86 6.23 13.23
N SER A 197 13.32 6.54 14.42
CA SER A 197 13.14 7.91 14.92
C SER A 197 12.53 8.84 13.87
N LEU A 198 11.40 8.41 13.29
CA LEU A 198 10.75 9.13 12.20
C LEU A 198 10.20 10.48 12.68
N ASP A 199 10.24 11.48 11.80
CA ASP A 199 9.54 12.73 11.97
C ASP A 199 8.02 12.52 12.02
N ASN A 200 7.29 13.49 12.57
CA ASN A 200 5.84 13.36 12.80
C ASN A 200 5.04 13.12 11.51
N GLU A 201 5.45 13.72 10.40
CA GLU A 201 4.76 13.58 9.11
C GLU A 201 4.94 12.17 8.55
N THR A 202 6.18 11.68 8.50
CA THR A 202 6.49 10.32 8.06
C THR A 202 5.87 9.27 8.97
N ALA A 203 5.95 9.47 10.29
CA ALA A 203 5.38 8.56 11.28
C ALA A 203 3.84 8.46 11.14
N LEU A 204 3.17 9.60 10.95
CA LEU A 204 1.73 9.65 10.71
C LEU A 204 1.35 8.90 9.43
N GLY A 205 2.07 9.15 8.33
CA GLY A 205 1.85 8.46 7.06
C GLY A 205 2.00 6.94 7.18
N LEU A 206 3.02 6.49 7.92
CA LEU A 206 3.26 5.06 8.15
C LEU A 206 2.15 4.39 8.97
N ILE A 207 1.67 5.06 10.03
CA ILE A 207 0.57 4.55 10.85
C ILE A 207 -0.74 4.53 10.05
N PHE A 208 -1.00 5.53 9.20
CA PHE A 208 -2.16 5.50 8.30
C PHE A 208 -2.15 4.26 7.40
N VAL A 209 -1.00 3.90 6.82
CA VAL A 209 -0.89 2.67 6.01
C VAL A 209 -1.05 1.43 6.88
N GLY A 210 -0.41 1.36 8.04
CA GLY A 210 -0.45 0.20 8.93
C GLY A 210 -1.81 -0.06 9.58
N THR A 211 -2.72 0.91 9.57
CA THR A 211 -4.07 0.81 10.15
C THR A 211 -5.17 0.58 9.11
N CYS A 212 -4.81 0.57 7.83
CA CYS A 212 -5.75 0.31 6.75
C CYS A 212 -6.22 -1.15 6.74
N PRO A 213 -7.39 -1.44 6.14
CA PRO A 213 -7.79 -2.80 5.78
C PRO A 213 -6.95 -3.36 4.64
N GLY A 214 -7.18 -4.65 4.32
CA GLY A 214 -6.48 -5.35 3.24
C GLY A 214 -6.61 -4.61 1.91
N GLY A 215 -5.51 -4.62 1.13
CA GLY A 215 -5.38 -3.88 -0.12
C GLY A 215 -5.80 -4.68 -1.35
N TRP A 216 -6.02 -3.98 -2.47
CA TRP A 216 -6.27 -4.62 -3.76
C TRP A 216 -5.06 -5.42 -4.29
N LEU A 217 -3.85 -5.06 -3.86
CA LEU A 217 -2.62 -5.76 -4.24
C LEU A 217 -2.62 -7.23 -3.77
N SER A 218 -3.15 -7.55 -2.57
CA SER A 218 -3.26 -8.95 -2.14
C SER A 218 -4.14 -9.77 -3.06
N ASN A 219 -5.23 -9.18 -3.57
CA ASN A 219 -6.14 -9.85 -4.49
C ASN A 219 -5.47 -10.16 -5.83
N ILE A 220 -4.62 -9.26 -6.34
CA ILE A 220 -3.84 -9.52 -7.56
C ILE A 220 -2.82 -10.61 -7.33
N PHE A 221 -2.00 -10.49 -6.29
CA PHE A 221 -0.97 -11.49 -6.03
C PHE A 221 -1.58 -12.85 -5.68
N SER A 222 -2.75 -12.89 -5.05
CA SER A 222 -3.51 -14.14 -4.84
C SER A 222 -4.05 -14.77 -6.13
N LEU A 223 -4.20 -14.00 -7.22
CA LEU A 223 -4.53 -14.55 -8.54
C LEU A 223 -3.29 -15.04 -9.30
N LEU A 224 -2.13 -14.43 -9.05
CA LEU A 224 -0.86 -14.78 -9.71
C LEU A 224 -0.14 -15.94 -9.00
N LEU A 225 -0.30 -16.04 -7.69
CA LEU A 225 0.26 -17.07 -6.83
C LEU A 225 -0.81 -18.15 -6.57
N ASP A 226 -0.40 -19.39 -6.30
CA ASP A 226 -1.33 -20.51 -6.05
C ASP A 226 -1.93 -20.46 -4.63
N CYS A 227 -2.68 -19.39 -4.35
CA CYS A 227 -3.27 -19.05 -3.06
C CYS A 227 -4.76 -19.43 -2.97
N ASP A 228 -5.32 -19.43 -1.76
CA ASP A 228 -6.77 -19.49 -1.58
C ASP A 228 -7.39 -18.11 -1.88
N PHE A 229 -7.69 -17.87 -3.16
CA PHE A 229 -8.26 -16.60 -3.65
C PHE A 229 -9.58 -16.24 -2.96
N VAL A 230 -10.42 -17.23 -2.64
CA VAL A 230 -11.71 -17.01 -1.96
C VAL A 230 -11.48 -16.55 -0.52
N LEU A 231 -10.47 -17.10 0.14
CA LEU A 231 -10.07 -16.68 1.49
C LEU A 231 -9.54 -15.23 1.49
N SER A 232 -8.67 -14.85 0.54
CA SER A 232 -8.15 -13.47 0.42
C SER A 232 -9.30 -12.48 0.28
N LEU A 233 -10.20 -12.69 -0.69
CA LEU A 233 -11.38 -11.84 -0.85
C LEU A 233 -12.18 -11.72 0.45
N THR A 234 -12.41 -12.85 1.14
CA THR A 234 -13.21 -12.89 2.39
C THR A 234 -12.55 -12.08 3.49
N MET A 235 -11.22 -12.17 3.63
CA MET A 235 -10.45 -11.36 4.56
C MET A 235 -10.47 -9.88 4.20
N THR A 236 -10.30 -9.51 2.92
CA THR A 236 -10.39 -8.12 2.47
C THR A 236 -11.76 -7.53 2.81
N PHE A 237 -12.83 -8.28 2.55
CA PHE A 237 -14.19 -7.85 2.88
C PHE A 237 -14.38 -7.66 4.39
N CYS A 238 -14.05 -8.68 5.19
CA CYS A 238 -14.18 -8.61 6.64
C CYS A 238 -13.34 -7.49 7.26
N SER A 239 -12.10 -7.30 6.78
CA SER A 239 -11.24 -6.21 7.23
C SER A 239 -11.79 -4.84 6.82
N THR A 240 -12.29 -4.68 5.60
CA THR A 240 -12.90 -3.42 5.14
C THR A 240 -14.11 -3.04 5.99
N VAL A 241 -14.98 -4.01 6.32
CA VAL A 241 -16.12 -3.77 7.20
C VAL A 241 -15.68 -3.39 8.62
N MET A 242 -14.70 -4.08 9.19
CA MET A 242 -14.20 -3.77 10.53
C MET A 242 -13.37 -2.48 10.59
N ALA A 243 -12.77 -2.05 9.47
CA ALA A 243 -12.00 -0.81 9.38
C ALA A 243 -12.83 0.41 9.81
N MET A 244 -14.15 0.41 9.55
CA MET A 244 -15.05 1.51 9.95
C MET A 244 -14.92 1.90 11.43
N GLY A 245 -14.64 0.93 12.32
CA GLY A 245 -14.37 1.18 13.73
C GLY A 245 -12.90 1.05 14.11
N MET A 246 -12.22 0.03 13.59
CA MET A 246 -10.85 -0.31 14.00
C MET A 246 -9.80 0.67 13.48
N MET A 247 -9.98 1.26 12.29
CA MET A 247 -9.03 2.22 11.74
C MET A 247 -9.05 3.55 12.54
N PRO A 248 -10.21 4.19 12.81
CA PRO A 248 -10.27 5.35 13.70
C PRO A 248 -9.72 5.06 15.10
N LEU A 249 -10.04 3.88 15.67
CA LEU A 249 -9.55 3.47 16.99
C LEU A 249 -8.02 3.33 17.01
N ASN A 250 -7.44 2.66 16.03
CA ASN A 250 -5.98 2.52 15.96
C ASN A 250 -5.29 3.87 15.72
N LEU A 251 -5.86 4.74 14.89
CA LEU A 251 -5.34 6.10 14.71
C LEU A 251 -5.43 6.90 16.01
N PHE A 252 -6.49 6.75 16.80
CA PHE A 252 -6.59 7.38 18.11
C PHE A 252 -5.50 6.89 19.07
N ILE A 253 -5.16 5.61 19.04
CA ILE A 253 -4.14 5.03 19.93
C ILE A 253 -2.73 5.45 19.49
N TYR A 254 -2.41 5.32 18.19
CA TYR A 254 -1.05 5.42 17.68
C TYR A 254 -0.69 6.79 17.09
N ALA A 255 -1.65 7.52 16.52
CA ALA A 255 -1.40 8.82 15.91
C ALA A 255 -1.58 9.98 16.89
N THR A 256 -2.49 9.90 17.86
CA THR A 256 -2.70 10.99 18.84
C THR A 256 -1.42 11.39 19.58
N PRO A 257 -0.55 10.48 20.06
CA PRO A 257 0.70 10.88 20.72
C PRO A 257 1.70 11.59 19.80
N LEU A 258 1.62 11.39 18.48
CA LEU A 258 2.51 12.04 17.50
C LEU A 258 2.00 13.43 17.09
N VAL A 259 0.73 13.66 17.32
CA VAL A 259 -0.02 14.80 16.82
C VAL A 259 -0.43 15.74 17.96
N ALA A 260 -0.32 15.30 19.23
CA ALA A 260 -0.71 16.05 20.42
C ALA A 260 -0.02 17.42 20.55
N ASP A 261 1.24 17.52 20.13
CA ASP A 261 2.03 18.75 20.20
C ASP A 261 1.91 19.63 18.94
N ASN A 262 1.26 19.13 17.87
CA ASN A 262 1.09 19.83 16.60
C ASN A 262 -0.37 20.26 16.43
N SER A 263 -0.68 21.53 16.65
CA SER A 263 -2.05 22.06 16.52
C SER A 263 -2.65 21.93 15.11
N GLU A 264 -1.80 21.81 14.09
CA GLU A 264 -2.18 21.74 12.67
C GLU A 264 -2.51 20.33 12.18
N LEU A 265 -1.97 19.30 12.85
CA LEU A 265 -2.33 17.92 12.57
C LEU A 265 -3.46 17.58 13.56
N LYS A 266 -4.66 17.23 13.08
CA LYS A 266 -5.72 16.68 13.94
C LYS A 266 -6.32 15.50 13.21
N THR A 267 -6.60 14.42 13.95
CA THR A 267 -7.19 13.20 13.39
C THR A 267 -8.71 13.26 13.48
N PRO A 268 -9.43 13.43 12.35
CA PRO A 268 -10.88 13.56 12.35
C PRO A 268 -11.53 12.16 12.37
N PHE A 269 -11.69 11.60 13.57
CA PHE A 269 -12.14 10.21 13.76
C PHE A 269 -13.54 9.92 13.21
N VAL A 270 -14.45 10.89 13.30
CA VAL A 270 -15.84 10.72 12.85
C VAL A 270 -15.90 10.75 11.32
N GLU A 271 -15.17 11.68 10.72
CA GLU A 271 -15.06 11.85 9.28
C GLU A 271 -14.39 10.62 8.65
N LEU A 272 -13.35 10.08 9.29
CA LEU A 272 -12.74 8.78 8.95
C LEU A 272 -13.78 7.65 8.91
N ALA A 273 -14.57 7.51 9.98
CA ALA A 273 -15.59 6.45 10.05
C ALA A 273 -16.66 6.61 8.97
N ILE A 274 -17.12 7.84 8.70
CA ILE A 274 -18.12 8.14 7.66
C ILE A 274 -17.57 7.79 6.27
N GLN A 275 -16.32 8.17 5.97
CA GLN A 275 -15.73 7.91 4.65
C GLN A 275 -15.51 6.43 4.39
N LEU A 276 -15.07 5.69 5.41
CA LEU A 276 -14.98 4.23 5.35
C LEU A 276 -16.35 3.60 5.13
N ALA A 277 -17.41 4.11 5.78
CA ALA A 277 -18.77 3.64 5.56
C ALA A 277 -19.23 3.87 4.11
N VAL A 278 -18.90 5.01 3.51
CA VAL A 278 -19.19 5.29 2.09
C VAL A 278 -18.47 4.32 1.16
N LEU A 279 -17.24 3.89 1.49
CA LEU A 279 -16.49 2.91 0.71
C LEU A 279 -17.08 1.48 0.76
N VAL A 280 -17.86 1.15 1.79
CA VAL A 280 -18.57 -0.15 1.88
C VAL A 280 -19.80 -0.19 0.96
N ILE A 281 -20.41 0.96 0.64
CA ILE A 281 -21.58 1.07 -0.25
C ILE A 281 -21.36 0.37 -1.60
N PRO A 282 -20.31 0.66 -2.40
CA PRO A 282 -20.09 -0.01 -3.68
C PRO A 282 -19.93 -1.52 -3.57
N ILE A 283 -19.35 -2.03 -2.48
CA ILE A 283 -19.24 -3.46 -2.21
C ILE A 283 -20.64 -4.06 -2.01
N GLY A 284 -21.47 -3.43 -1.18
CA GLY A 284 -22.85 -3.84 -0.94
C GLY A 284 -23.70 -3.82 -2.22
N VAL A 285 -23.52 -2.80 -3.06
CA VAL A 285 -24.15 -2.70 -4.39
C VAL A 285 -23.72 -3.86 -5.28
N GLY A 286 -22.42 -4.16 -5.35
CA GLY A 286 -21.91 -5.31 -6.12
C GLY A 286 -22.51 -6.63 -5.68
N MET A 287 -22.57 -6.86 -4.37
CA MET A 287 -23.15 -8.08 -3.79
C MET A 287 -24.67 -8.19 -4.08
N GLY A 288 -25.42 -7.10 -3.94
CA GLY A 288 -26.85 -7.06 -4.22
C GLY A 288 -27.18 -7.28 -5.70
N LEU A 289 -26.41 -6.65 -6.60
CA LEU A 289 -26.58 -6.84 -8.05
C LEU A 289 -26.27 -8.27 -8.48
N CYS A 290 -25.23 -8.90 -7.91
CA CYS A 290 -24.93 -10.30 -8.20
C CYS A 290 -25.94 -11.29 -7.64
N TYR A 291 -26.54 -10.99 -6.49
CA TYR A 291 -27.61 -11.81 -5.95
C TYR A 291 -28.84 -11.83 -6.87
N LYS A 292 -29.15 -10.69 -7.50
CA LYS A 292 -30.34 -10.53 -8.35
C LYS A 292 -30.09 -10.89 -9.82
N PHE A 293 -28.88 -10.68 -10.35
CA PHE A 293 -28.59 -10.78 -11.78
C PHE A 293 -27.36 -11.66 -12.06
N GLU A 294 -27.59 -12.93 -12.46
CA GLU A 294 -26.51 -13.87 -12.82
C GLU A 294 -25.68 -13.40 -14.02
N LYS A 295 -26.28 -12.63 -14.95
CA LYS A 295 -25.55 -12.01 -16.08
C LYS A 295 -24.51 -11.00 -15.58
N PHE A 296 -24.84 -10.21 -14.54
CA PHE A 296 -23.94 -9.22 -13.97
C PHE A 296 -22.75 -9.87 -13.26
N LYS A 297 -22.98 -11.00 -12.57
CA LYS A 297 -21.92 -11.83 -12.00
C LYS A 297 -20.91 -12.25 -13.07
N LYS A 298 -21.36 -12.86 -14.18
CA LYS A 298 -20.47 -13.27 -15.29
C LYS A 298 -19.63 -12.12 -15.85
N ILE A 299 -20.19 -10.91 -15.92
CA ILE A 299 -19.47 -9.71 -16.36
C ILE A 299 -18.37 -9.35 -15.34
N CYS A 300 -18.70 -9.29 -14.05
CA CYS A 300 -17.74 -8.94 -12.99
C CYS A 300 -16.59 -9.95 -12.91
N GLU A 301 -16.87 -11.25 -13.08
CA GLU A 301 -15.84 -12.29 -13.11
C GLU A 301 -14.86 -12.11 -14.27
N LYS A 302 -15.35 -11.68 -15.44
CA LYS A 302 -14.51 -11.37 -16.60
C LYS A 302 -13.73 -10.07 -16.42
N LEU A 303 -14.26 -9.11 -15.67
CA LEU A 303 -13.65 -7.78 -15.51
C LEU A 303 -12.53 -7.75 -14.46
N LEU A 304 -12.48 -8.71 -13.54
CA LEU A 304 -11.51 -8.69 -12.44
C LEU A 304 -10.04 -8.67 -12.92
N LYS A 305 -9.69 -9.56 -13.86
CA LYS A 305 -8.33 -9.63 -14.42
C LYS A 305 -7.92 -8.36 -15.21
N PRO A 306 -8.72 -7.85 -16.16
CA PRO A 306 -8.35 -6.63 -16.86
C PRO A 306 -8.29 -5.41 -15.93
N LEU A 307 -9.14 -5.37 -14.88
CA LEU A 307 -9.11 -4.26 -13.93
C LEU A 307 -7.78 -4.19 -13.15
N ALA A 308 -7.23 -5.35 -12.76
CA ALA A 308 -5.89 -5.44 -12.18
C ALA A 308 -4.80 -4.89 -13.13
N GLY A 309 -4.83 -5.29 -14.40
CA GLY A 309 -3.89 -4.79 -15.41
C GLY A 309 -4.04 -3.29 -15.68
N ILE A 310 -5.27 -2.78 -15.73
CA ILE A 310 -5.55 -1.35 -15.89
C ILE A 310 -4.92 -0.54 -14.75
N LEU A 311 -4.97 -1.01 -13.50
CA LEU A 311 -4.35 -0.28 -12.41
C LEU A 311 -2.83 -0.22 -12.53
N ILE A 312 -2.18 -1.33 -12.92
CA ILE A 312 -0.75 -1.34 -13.16
C ILE A 312 -0.39 -0.33 -14.26
N LEU A 313 -1.15 -0.30 -15.35
CA LEU A 313 -0.96 0.68 -16.43
C LEU A 313 -1.20 2.12 -15.96
N LEU A 314 -2.23 2.35 -15.14
CA LEU A 314 -2.54 3.67 -14.59
C LEU A 314 -1.44 4.14 -13.64
N ALA A 315 -0.94 3.25 -12.78
CA ALA A 315 0.13 3.53 -11.84
C ALA A 315 1.44 3.85 -12.57
N LEU A 316 1.84 3.04 -13.56
CA LEU A 316 3.08 3.24 -14.31
C LEU A 316 3.00 4.44 -15.28
N GLY A 317 1.88 4.61 -15.97
CA GLY A 317 1.71 5.60 -17.04
C GLY A 317 1.31 6.99 -16.55
N LEU A 318 0.53 7.09 -15.47
CA LEU A 318 0.07 8.38 -14.92
C LEU A 318 0.48 8.58 -13.47
N GLY A 319 0.44 7.54 -12.63
CA GLY A 319 0.76 7.64 -11.20
C GLY A 319 2.20 8.06 -10.92
N ILE A 320 3.19 7.31 -11.42
CA ILE A 320 4.61 7.62 -11.21
C ILE A 320 4.97 9.01 -11.77
N PRO A 321 4.62 9.37 -13.03
CA PRO A 321 4.97 10.68 -13.58
C PRO A 321 4.30 11.86 -12.86
N SER A 322 3.09 11.66 -12.35
CA SER A 322 2.39 12.72 -11.59
C SER A 322 2.99 12.92 -10.21
N GLN A 323 3.57 11.87 -9.60
CA GLN A 323 4.03 11.89 -8.21
C GLN A 323 5.55 11.80 -8.03
N LEU A 324 6.33 12.40 -8.94
CA LEU A 324 7.80 12.32 -8.90
C LEU A 324 8.44 12.87 -7.60
N TYR A 325 7.75 13.76 -6.88
CA TYR A 325 8.22 14.29 -5.61
C TYR A 325 8.40 13.22 -4.52
N ILE A 326 7.79 12.04 -4.65
CA ILE A 326 8.01 10.95 -3.69
C ILE A 326 9.46 10.46 -3.72
N PHE A 327 10.15 10.59 -4.86
CA PHE A 327 11.54 10.15 -5.02
C PHE A 327 12.56 11.07 -4.35
N THR A 328 12.17 12.31 -4.00
CA THR A 328 13.01 13.23 -3.22
C THR A 328 12.85 13.04 -1.70
N SER A 329 12.10 12.02 -1.29
CA SER A 329 11.90 11.68 0.13
C SER A 329 13.20 11.24 0.81
N PRO A 330 13.34 11.48 2.13
CA PRO A 330 14.49 11.02 2.88
C PRO A 330 14.57 9.48 2.88
N TRP A 331 15.78 8.94 3.05
CA TRP A 331 16.04 7.50 2.95
C TRP A 331 15.20 6.67 3.94
N GLN A 332 14.82 7.25 5.08
CA GLN A 332 13.96 6.62 6.08
C GLN A 332 12.61 6.22 5.46
N VAL A 333 12.01 7.07 4.63
CA VAL A 333 10.73 6.80 3.94
C VAL A 333 10.84 5.57 3.07
N TRP A 334 11.94 5.42 2.33
CA TRP A 334 12.20 4.24 1.50
C TRP A 334 12.30 2.96 2.31
N VAL A 335 13.09 3.00 3.40
CA VAL A 335 13.31 1.83 4.25
C VAL A 335 12.03 1.39 4.95
N VAL A 336 11.30 2.30 5.58
CA VAL A 336 10.07 1.92 6.29
C VAL A 336 8.95 1.50 5.34
N SER A 337 8.90 2.08 4.14
CA SER A 337 7.94 1.67 3.10
C SER A 337 8.19 0.28 2.54
N ALA A 338 9.44 -0.23 2.61
CA ALA A 338 9.78 -1.61 2.28
C ALA A 338 9.60 -2.57 3.47
N LEU A 339 9.98 -2.14 4.67
CA LEU A 339 9.88 -2.99 5.85
C LEU A 339 8.43 -3.21 6.31
N LEU A 340 7.53 -2.28 6.05
CA LEU A 340 6.13 -2.40 6.48
C LEU A 340 5.44 -3.61 5.81
N PRO A 341 5.39 -3.73 4.45
CA PRO A 341 4.77 -4.89 3.81
C PRO A 341 5.51 -6.19 4.11
N ILE A 342 6.85 -6.21 4.05
CA ILE A 342 7.67 -7.39 4.34
C ILE A 342 7.41 -7.90 5.76
N GLY A 343 7.45 -7.02 6.76
CA GLY A 343 7.18 -7.40 8.15
C GLY A 343 5.77 -7.94 8.32
N GLY A 344 4.79 -7.35 7.63
CA GLY A 344 3.44 -7.87 7.54
C GLY A 344 3.32 -9.29 7.01
N VAL A 345 3.94 -9.55 5.86
CA VAL A 345 3.98 -10.88 5.23
C VAL A 345 4.61 -11.89 6.18
N LEU A 346 5.72 -11.54 6.82
CA LEU A 346 6.42 -12.41 7.77
C LEU A 346 5.57 -12.69 9.01
N LEU A 347 5.04 -11.67 9.67
CA LEU A 347 4.23 -11.81 10.89
C LEU A 347 2.96 -12.63 10.62
N GLY A 348 2.22 -12.29 9.56
CA GLY A 348 1.02 -13.02 9.15
C GLY A 348 1.31 -14.48 8.80
N GLY A 349 2.38 -14.72 8.03
CA GLY A 349 2.80 -16.06 7.63
C GLY A 349 3.27 -16.93 8.80
N ILE A 350 4.02 -16.36 9.74
CA ILE A 350 4.50 -17.07 10.95
C ILE A 350 3.31 -17.52 11.80
N ILE A 351 2.36 -16.62 12.07
CA ILE A 351 1.18 -16.95 12.90
C ILE A 351 0.29 -17.98 12.21
N ALA A 352 0.06 -17.81 10.90
CA ALA A 352 -0.70 -18.79 10.12
C ALA A 352 -0.05 -20.17 10.13
N LYS A 353 1.29 -20.24 10.12
CA LYS A 353 2.05 -21.49 10.20
C LYS A 353 2.00 -22.11 11.60
N ILE A 354 2.09 -21.31 12.67
CA ILE A 354 1.99 -21.78 14.06
C ILE A 354 0.61 -22.42 14.32
N ILE A 355 -0.45 -21.85 13.72
CA ILE A 355 -1.82 -22.36 13.81
C ILE A 355 -2.06 -23.54 12.84
N CYS A 356 -1.02 -23.99 12.14
CA CYS A 356 -1.04 -25.15 11.24
C CYS A 356 -2.09 -25.03 10.11
N LEU A 357 -2.26 -23.83 9.55
CA LEU A 357 -3.12 -23.66 8.38
C LEU A 357 -2.55 -24.39 7.14
N PRO A 358 -3.40 -24.80 6.18
CA PRO A 358 -2.95 -25.35 4.92
C PRO A 358 -2.00 -24.39 4.18
N LYS A 359 -1.02 -24.93 3.43
CA LYS A 359 0.01 -24.12 2.74
C LYS A 359 -0.57 -22.94 1.95
N LYS A 360 -1.62 -23.18 1.15
CA LYS A 360 -2.28 -22.12 0.36
C LYS A 360 -2.88 -21.03 1.24
N SER A 361 -3.50 -21.41 2.37
CA SER A 361 -4.08 -20.46 3.34
C SER A 361 -3.01 -19.69 4.09
N VAL A 362 -1.85 -20.29 4.40
CA VAL A 362 -0.72 -19.57 5.02
C VAL A 362 -0.21 -18.47 4.10
N ILE A 363 -0.01 -18.78 2.81
CA ILE A 363 0.44 -17.78 1.83
C ILE A 363 -0.63 -16.68 1.68
N THR A 364 -1.92 -17.05 1.61
CA THR A 364 -3.02 -16.08 1.58
C THR A 364 -2.99 -15.14 2.80
N VAL A 365 -2.90 -15.67 4.02
CA VAL A 365 -2.87 -14.86 5.24
C VAL A 365 -1.65 -13.94 5.26
N ALA A 366 -0.49 -14.44 4.85
CA ALA A 366 0.75 -13.66 4.78
C ALA A 366 0.60 -12.47 3.82
N LEU A 367 0.16 -12.73 2.58
CA LEU A 367 -0.03 -11.68 1.58
C LEU A 367 -1.11 -10.68 2.00
N GLU A 368 -2.22 -11.15 2.55
CA GLU A 368 -3.32 -10.29 2.99
C GLU A 368 -2.90 -9.39 4.15
N THR A 369 -2.09 -9.92 5.09
CA THR A 369 -1.57 -9.12 6.21
C THR A 369 -0.64 -8.04 5.68
N GLY A 370 0.32 -8.41 4.82
CA GLY A 370 1.36 -7.52 4.27
C GLY A 370 0.83 -6.43 3.33
N ALA A 371 -0.07 -6.79 2.42
CA ALA A 371 -0.56 -5.88 1.40
C ALA A 371 -1.68 -4.99 1.95
N GLN A 372 -1.27 -3.84 2.48
CA GLN A 372 -2.16 -2.81 2.99
C GLN A 372 -2.83 -2.00 1.88
N ASN A 373 -4.00 -1.43 2.16
CA ASN A 373 -4.65 -0.48 1.26
C ASN A 373 -4.02 0.92 1.35
N ALA A 374 -2.78 1.06 0.85
CA ALA A 374 -2.06 2.33 0.88
C ALA A 374 -2.75 3.44 0.06
N LEU A 375 -3.55 3.07 -0.94
CA LEU A 375 -4.32 4.03 -1.72
C LEU A 375 -5.43 4.68 -0.88
N LEU A 376 -6.14 3.86 -0.08
CA LEU A 376 -7.10 4.36 0.89
C LEU A 376 -6.42 5.32 1.88
N ALA A 377 -5.26 4.95 2.43
CA ALA A 377 -4.49 5.84 3.31
C ALA A 377 -4.21 7.20 2.65
N LYS A 378 -3.75 7.23 1.39
CA LYS A 378 -3.51 8.48 0.66
C LYS A 378 -4.78 9.31 0.47
N THR A 379 -5.88 8.69 0.03
CA THR A 379 -7.15 9.39 -0.19
C THR A 379 -7.70 9.99 1.10
N MET A 380 -7.54 9.29 2.23
CA MET A 380 -7.91 9.81 3.53
C MET A 380 -7.07 11.04 3.90
N LEU A 381 -5.74 10.98 3.72
CA LEU A 381 -4.86 12.12 3.98
C LEU A 381 -5.23 13.36 3.16
N ASP A 382 -5.53 13.19 1.87
CA ASP A 382 -5.93 14.28 0.97
C ASP A 382 -7.23 14.95 1.35
N LEU A 383 -8.10 14.23 2.05
CA LEU A 383 -9.40 14.74 2.46
C LEU A 383 -9.36 15.43 3.82
N PHE A 384 -8.36 15.14 4.64
CA PHE A 384 -8.23 15.70 5.99
C PHE A 384 -7.24 16.83 6.11
N TYR A 385 -6.13 16.73 5.38
CA TYR A 385 -5.06 17.71 5.48
C TYR A 385 -5.07 18.63 4.27
N PRO A 386 -4.94 19.95 4.46
CA PRO A 386 -4.65 20.85 3.35
C PRO A 386 -3.29 20.49 2.73
N ARG A 387 -2.99 21.11 1.58
CA ARG A 387 -1.64 21.07 1.03
C ARG A 387 -0.82 22.19 1.68
N PRO A 388 0.46 21.96 2.02
CA PRO A 388 1.33 20.85 1.62
C PRO A 388 1.34 19.62 2.54
N GLU A 389 0.69 19.65 3.71
CA GLU A 389 0.74 18.61 4.74
C GLU A 389 0.28 17.25 4.21
N SER A 390 -0.82 17.22 3.47
CA SER A 390 -1.34 16.01 2.80
C SER A 390 -0.35 15.37 1.84
N ASP A 391 0.44 16.17 1.12
CA ASP A 391 1.46 15.68 0.19
C ASP A 391 2.69 15.17 0.93
N LEU A 392 3.11 15.87 2.00
CA LEU A 392 4.26 15.46 2.83
C LEU A 392 4.01 14.12 3.52
N VAL A 393 2.88 14.00 4.24
CA VAL A 393 2.44 12.75 4.87
C VAL A 393 2.13 11.69 3.81
N GLY A 394 1.60 12.13 2.66
CA GLY A 394 1.25 11.30 1.51
C GLY A 394 2.43 10.61 0.81
N ARG A 395 3.68 11.00 1.08
CA ARG A 395 4.89 10.33 0.57
C ARG A 395 4.93 8.86 0.98
N VAL A 396 4.63 8.55 2.24
CA VAL A 396 4.75 7.18 2.77
C VAL A 396 3.74 6.22 2.12
N PRO A 397 2.43 6.51 2.06
CA PRO A 397 1.48 5.63 1.36
C PRO A 397 1.81 5.42 -0.13
N LEU A 398 2.20 6.48 -0.85
CA LEU A 398 2.55 6.37 -2.26
C LEU A 398 3.80 5.52 -2.46
N MET A 399 4.84 5.75 -1.66
CA MET A 399 6.08 4.97 -1.70
C MET A 399 5.83 3.52 -1.32
N THR A 400 5.04 3.27 -0.27
CA THR A 400 4.67 1.91 0.16
C THR A 400 3.90 1.18 -0.94
N SER A 401 2.98 1.86 -1.64
CA SER A 401 2.25 1.26 -2.77
C SER A 401 3.17 0.87 -3.92
N LEU A 402 4.16 1.72 -4.24
CA LEU A 402 5.15 1.44 -5.29
C LEU A 402 6.04 0.26 -4.91
N ILE A 403 6.58 0.27 -3.69
CA ILE A 403 7.46 -0.79 -3.20
C ILE A 403 6.71 -2.11 -3.08
N SER A 404 5.49 -2.12 -2.55
CA SER A 404 4.64 -3.33 -2.45
C SER A 404 4.38 -3.96 -3.82
N LEU A 405 4.22 -3.14 -4.87
CA LEU A 405 4.07 -3.63 -6.24
C LEU A 405 5.35 -4.33 -6.72
N VAL A 406 6.52 -3.71 -6.49
CA VAL A 406 7.83 -4.27 -6.85
C VAL A 406 8.08 -5.57 -6.08
N GLU A 407 7.87 -5.57 -4.77
CA GLU A 407 8.04 -6.75 -3.91
C GLU A 407 7.15 -7.90 -4.36
N GLY A 408 5.88 -7.64 -4.63
CA GLY A 408 4.97 -8.68 -5.09
C GLY A 408 5.31 -9.23 -6.48
N ILE A 409 5.83 -8.38 -7.39
CA ILE A 409 6.38 -8.85 -8.68
C ILE A 409 7.59 -9.75 -8.44
N VAL A 410 8.54 -9.33 -7.60
CA VAL A 410 9.74 -10.11 -7.26
C VAL A 410 9.35 -11.46 -6.64
N VAL A 411 8.41 -11.47 -5.69
CA VAL A 411 7.88 -12.70 -5.07
C VAL A 411 7.22 -13.61 -6.11
N THR A 412 6.45 -13.03 -7.04
CA THR A 412 5.80 -13.78 -8.12
C THR A 412 6.82 -14.40 -9.06
N LEU A 413 7.83 -13.63 -9.49
CA LEU A 413 8.90 -14.13 -10.36
C LEU A 413 9.73 -15.21 -9.66
N ALA A 414 10.08 -15.01 -8.39
CA ALA A 414 10.79 -16.00 -7.59
C ALA A 414 9.97 -17.29 -7.46
N TYR A 415 8.66 -17.19 -7.20
CA TYR A 415 7.76 -18.35 -7.15
C TYR A 415 7.71 -19.11 -8.48
N VAL A 416 7.55 -18.39 -9.60
CA VAL A 416 7.53 -18.99 -10.94
C VAL A 416 8.87 -19.66 -11.26
N LEU A 417 10.00 -19.01 -10.94
CA LEU A 417 11.33 -19.55 -11.18
C LEU A 417 11.59 -20.80 -10.34
N ILE A 418 11.26 -20.78 -9.04
CA ILE A 418 11.39 -21.93 -8.16
C ILE A 418 10.53 -23.08 -8.69
N ARG A 419 9.28 -22.82 -9.07
CA ARG A 419 8.41 -23.84 -9.64
C ARG A 419 8.98 -24.41 -10.94
N TYR A 420 9.48 -23.57 -11.83
CA TYR A 420 10.09 -24.01 -13.08
C TYR A 420 11.32 -24.90 -12.83
N VAL A 421 12.20 -24.51 -11.90
CA VAL A 421 13.41 -25.29 -11.55
C VAL A 421 13.06 -26.59 -10.83
N CYS A 422 12.11 -26.56 -9.87
CA CYS A 422 11.70 -27.74 -9.13
C CYS A 422 10.90 -28.73 -9.99
N CYS A 423 9.95 -28.27 -10.81
CA CYS A 423 9.22 -29.16 -11.72
C CYS A 423 10.14 -29.76 -12.78
N ARG A 424 11.12 -29.01 -13.30
CA ARG A 424 12.14 -29.59 -14.19
C ARG A 424 12.98 -30.65 -13.49
N LYS A 425 13.26 -30.47 -12.20
CA LYS A 425 14.00 -31.46 -11.41
C LYS A 425 13.20 -32.72 -11.13
N ASP A 426 11.88 -32.60 -10.92
CA ASP A 426 10.97 -33.75 -10.78
C ASP A 426 10.83 -34.50 -12.13
N GLU A 427 10.77 -33.80 -13.26
CA GLU A 427 10.78 -34.38 -14.61
C GLU A 427 12.12 -35.09 -14.91
N ASP A 428 13.26 -34.43 -14.66
CA ASP A 428 14.59 -35.01 -14.82
C ASP A 428 14.76 -36.29 -13.95
N GLN A 429 14.14 -36.31 -12.76
CA GLN A 429 14.23 -37.43 -11.83
C GLN A 429 13.28 -38.58 -12.19
N GLN A 430 12.12 -38.29 -12.79
CA GLN A 430 11.23 -39.29 -13.39
C GLN A 430 11.86 -39.94 -14.63
N ASP A 431 12.50 -39.15 -15.50
CA ASP A 431 13.21 -39.65 -16.69
C ASP A 431 14.38 -40.58 -16.33
N LEU A 432 15.07 -40.32 -15.20
CA LEU A 432 16.14 -41.18 -14.70
C LEU A 432 15.59 -42.50 -14.14
N VAL A 433 14.50 -42.45 -13.37
CA VAL A 433 13.85 -43.67 -12.83
C VAL A 433 13.27 -44.53 -13.96
N GLU A 434 12.70 -43.91 -15.01
CA GLU A 434 12.16 -44.63 -16.17
C GLU A 434 13.27 -45.22 -17.06
N LYS A 435 14.44 -44.58 -17.12
CA LYS A 435 15.63 -45.16 -17.77
C LYS A 435 16.21 -46.35 -17.00
N ASP A 436 16.34 -46.23 -15.68
CA ASP A 436 16.84 -47.33 -14.84
C ASP A 436 15.90 -48.54 -14.89
N ALA A 437 14.58 -48.31 -14.90
CA ALA A 437 13.57 -49.38 -15.05
C ALA A 437 13.67 -50.08 -16.42
N ASN A 438 13.80 -49.33 -17.50
CA ASN A 438 13.96 -49.89 -18.84
C ASN A 438 15.30 -50.63 -19.03
N GLU A 439 16.37 -50.20 -18.35
CA GLU A 439 17.65 -50.92 -18.35
C GLU A 439 17.59 -52.23 -17.54
N SER A 440 16.87 -52.24 -16.41
CA SER A 440 16.64 -53.48 -15.66
C SER A 440 15.77 -54.49 -16.41
N ASP A 441 14.72 -54.03 -17.11
CA ASP A 441 13.85 -54.90 -17.90
C ASP A 441 14.62 -55.53 -19.09
N LYS A 442 15.49 -54.74 -19.75
CA LYS A 442 16.38 -55.25 -20.80
C LYS A 442 17.41 -56.24 -20.27
N ALA A 443 17.94 -56.03 -19.07
CA ALA A 443 18.88 -56.97 -18.45
C ALA A 443 18.20 -58.31 -18.12
N GLU A 444 16.95 -58.28 -17.63
CA GLU A 444 16.16 -59.49 -17.37
C GLU A 444 15.77 -60.25 -18.65
N GLU A 445 15.45 -59.55 -19.74
CA GLU A 445 15.17 -60.18 -21.04
C GLU A 445 16.40 -60.86 -21.65
N VAL A 446 17.58 -60.25 -21.52
CA VAL A 446 18.85 -60.85 -21.96
C VAL A 446 19.20 -62.09 -21.12
N GLU A 447 18.93 -62.07 -19.81
CA GLU A 447 19.15 -63.24 -18.94
C GLU A 447 18.16 -64.39 -19.21
N LYS A 448 16.91 -64.07 -19.59
CA LYS A 448 15.92 -65.07 -20.03
C LYS A 448 16.20 -65.61 -21.43
N GLY A 449 16.71 -64.79 -22.35
CA GLY A 449 17.14 -65.19 -23.69
C GLY A 449 18.36 -66.10 -23.66
N GLY A 450 19.36 -65.80 -22.82
CA GLY A 450 20.55 -66.63 -22.63
C GLY A 450 20.24 -68.02 -22.07
N LYS A 451 19.25 -68.13 -21.14
CA LYS A 451 18.79 -69.42 -20.61
C LYS A 451 18.02 -70.26 -21.64
N GLN A 452 17.45 -69.66 -22.69
CA GLN A 452 16.79 -70.38 -23.78
C GLN A 452 17.76 -70.86 -24.87
N GLU A 453 18.89 -70.17 -25.09
CA GLU A 453 19.95 -70.62 -26.00
C GLU A 453 20.79 -71.77 -25.42
N ASP A 454 21.05 -71.75 -24.10
CA ASP A 454 21.76 -72.86 -23.44
C ASP A 454 20.94 -74.16 -23.38
N GLN A 455 19.60 -74.09 -23.39
CA GLN A 455 18.74 -75.29 -23.45
C GLN A 455 18.54 -75.85 -24.87
N LYS A 456 18.66 -75.03 -25.92
CA LYS A 456 18.52 -75.50 -27.31
C LYS A 456 19.78 -76.14 -27.88
N THR A 457 20.95 -75.85 -27.31
CA THR A 457 22.22 -76.39 -27.81
C THR A 457 22.49 -77.83 -27.34
N GLU A 458 21.76 -78.33 -26.33
CA GLU A 458 21.84 -79.74 -25.88
C GLU A 458 20.82 -80.69 -26.53
N GLU A 459 19.73 -80.19 -27.17
CA GLU A 459 18.71 -81.05 -27.79
C GLU A 459 18.87 -81.28 -29.31
N GLU A 460 19.67 -80.48 -30.03
CA GLU A 460 19.91 -80.69 -31.48
C GLU A 460 20.98 -81.75 -31.82
N SER A 461 21.54 -82.45 -30.83
CA SER A 461 22.52 -83.54 -31.04
C SER A 461 21.91 -84.94 -31.19
N GLN A 462 20.59 -85.11 -31.08
CA GLN A 462 19.95 -86.42 -31.24
C GLN A 462 18.71 -86.35 -32.11
N THR A 463 18.64 -87.29 -33.06
CA THR A 463 17.49 -87.67 -33.91
C THR A 463 17.30 -86.95 -35.25
N ASN A 464 18.09 -87.39 -36.25
CA ASN A 464 17.71 -87.38 -37.66
C ASN A 464 17.28 -88.80 -38.06
N PHE A 465 15.99 -89.04 -38.28
CA PHE A 465 15.45 -90.15 -39.11
C PHE A 465 14.02 -89.81 -39.58
N THR A 466 13.85 -89.64 -40.91
CA THR A 466 12.71 -89.91 -41.86
C THR A 466 11.28 -90.00 -41.29
N ASP A 467 10.17 -89.55 -41.92
CA ASP A 467 9.80 -89.51 -43.35
C ASP A 467 8.44 -88.77 -43.53
N ASP A 468 8.28 -88.16 -44.72
CA ASP A 468 7.11 -87.94 -45.58
C ASP A 468 5.66 -87.51 -45.13
N SER A 469 5.29 -86.30 -45.61
CA SER A 469 4.15 -85.96 -46.52
C SER A 469 2.67 -85.76 -46.02
N PRO A 470 1.82 -84.96 -46.74
CA PRO A 470 0.90 -83.96 -46.16
C PRO A 470 -0.56 -84.00 -46.66
N THR A 471 -1.45 -83.11 -46.15
CA THR A 471 -2.70 -82.51 -46.77
C THR A 471 -3.54 -81.81 -45.65
N ASP A 472 -4.42 -80.81 -45.81
CA ASP A 472 -4.77 -79.78 -46.80
C ASP A 472 -5.88 -78.87 -46.18
N GLN A 473 -6.05 -77.63 -46.69
CA GLN A 473 -7.30 -76.80 -46.73
C GLN A 473 -7.97 -76.26 -45.45
N ALA A 474 -8.78 -75.17 -45.40
CA ALA A 474 -9.05 -73.94 -46.17
C ALA A 474 -10.27 -73.20 -45.49
N HIS A 475 -10.51 -71.93 -45.83
CA HIS A 475 -11.76 -71.11 -45.71
C HIS A 475 -12.14 -70.43 -44.37
N VAL A 476 -12.89 -69.30 -44.28
CA VAL A 476 -13.10 -68.00 -44.99
C VAL A 476 -14.08 -67.20 -44.09
N ASN A 477 -13.94 -65.86 -44.05
CA ASN A 477 -14.71 -64.83 -43.30
C ASN A 477 -16.20 -64.66 -43.74
N PRO A 478 -17.10 -63.96 -42.99
CA PRO A 478 -17.32 -62.52 -43.24
C PRO A 478 -17.91 -61.63 -42.09
N VAL A 479 -17.98 -60.33 -42.41
CA VAL A 479 -18.42 -59.11 -41.69
C VAL A 479 -19.95 -58.90 -41.71
N PHE A 480 -20.52 -58.24 -40.68
CA PHE A 480 -21.76 -57.44 -40.76
C PHE A 480 -21.76 -56.27 -39.75
N ASP A 481 -22.35 -55.15 -40.15
CA ASP A 481 -22.60 -53.90 -39.42
C ASP A 481 -24.12 -53.68 -39.38
N ASP A 482 -24.67 -53.15 -38.28
CA ASP A 482 -25.96 -52.45 -38.22
C ASP A 482 -26.17 -51.74 -36.86
N THR A 483 -26.78 -50.55 -36.98
CA THR A 483 -27.04 -49.45 -36.02
C THR A 483 -28.11 -49.71 -34.94
N GLU A 484 -28.00 -49.08 -33.76
CA GLU A 484 -29.13 -48.38 -33.09
C GLU A 484 -28.74 -47.55 -31.84
N GLU A 485 -29.59 -46.56 -31.55
CA GLU A 485 -29.49 -45.44 -30.59
C GLU A 485 -29.41 -45.80 -29.10
N ASN A 486 -28.78 -44.94 -28.28
CA ASN A 486 -29.40 -44.45 -27.04
C ASN A 486 -28.66 -43.25 -26.41
N GLU A 487 -29.42 -42.18 -26.15
CA GLU A 487 -29.09 -41.10 -25.23
C GLU A 487 -29.13 -41.61 -23.77
N GLN A 488 -28.16 -41.21 -22.92
CA GLN A 488 -28.50 -40.91 -21.52
C GLN A 488 -27.49 -40.00 -20.79
N THR A 489 -28.10 -39.05 -20.11
CA THR A 489 -27.64 -37.94 -19.26
C THR A 489 -26.81 -38.33 -18.02
N TRP A 490 -25.89 -37.45 -17.62
CA TRP A 490 -25.40 -37.36 -16.24
C TRP A 490 -25.47 -35.91 -15.75
N ALA A 491 -26.14 -35.75 -14.60
CA ALA A 491 -26.30 -34.53 -13.82
C ALA A 491 -25.37 -34.54 -12.60
#